data_AF-A0A661E0G5-F1
#
_entry.id   AF-A0A661E0G5-F1
#
_cell.length_a   1.000
_cell.length_b   1.000
_cell.length_c   1.000
_cell.angle_alpha   90.00
_cell.angle_beta   90.00
_cell.angle_gamma   90.00
#
_symmetry.space_group_name_H-M   'P 1'
#
loop_
_entity.id
_entity.type
_entity.pdbx_description
1 polymer ?
#
loop_
_entity_poly.entity_id
_entity_poly.type
_entity_poly.pdbx_seq_one_letter_code
_entity_poly.pdbx_strand_id
1 'polypeptide(L)' 'MSELQLYTYIAVFGSFAIYFGIAWWARASSTSEFYAAGASISPIQNGMAIGADWMSAASFISMAGLIAFLGYGGS' A
#
# COMPACT_ATOMS: atom_id res chain seq x y z
N MET A 1 1.61 -25.79 -12.44
CA MET A 1 1.96 -24.52 -11.77
C MET A 1 3.35 -24.69 -11.20
N SER A 2 4.30 -23.78 -11.45
CA SER A 2 5.57 -23.82 -10.72
C SER A 2 5.37 -23.36 -9.27
N GLU A 3 6.26 -23.76 -8.36
CA GLU A 3 6.23 -23.27 -6.97
C GLU A 3 6.32 -21.75 -6.90
N LEU A 4 7.16 -21.14 -7.74
CA LEU A 4 7.27 -19.68 -7.86
C LEU A 4 5.93 -19.03 -8.23
N GLN A 5 5.25 -19.56 -9.26
CA GLN A 5 3.94 -19.04 -9.68
C GLN A 5 2.90 -19.14 -8.56
N LEU A 6 2.92 -20.26 -7.81
CA LEU A 6 2.03 -20.43 -6.67
C LEU A 6 2.26 -19.36 -5.60
N TYR A 7 3.52 -19.14 -5.19
CA TYR A 7 3.85 -18.10 -4.21
C TYR A 7 3.50 -16.70 -4.71
N THR A 8 3.74 -16.41 -5.99
CA THR A 8 3.33 -15.14 -6.61
C THR A 8 1.83 -14.93 -6.51
N TYR A 9 1.02 -15.95 -6.83
CA TYR A 9 -0.44 -15.84 -6.73
C TYR A 9 -0.92 -15.67 -5.30
N ILE A 10 -0.34 -16.40 -4.35
CA ILE A 10 -0.66 -16.23 -2.93
C ILE A 10 -0.35 -14.80 -2.47
N ALA A 11 0.82 -14.26 -2.82
CA ALA A 11 1.19 -12.91 -2.43
C ALA A 11 0.27 -11.84 -3.05
N VAL A 12 0.00 -11.95 -4.36
CA VAL A 12 -0.83 -10.99 -5.09
C VAL A 12 -2.28 -11.08 -4.63
N PHE A 13 -2.94 -12.23 -4.77
CA PHE A 13 -4.36 -12.36 -4.42
C PHE A 13 -4.59 -12.28 -2.91
N GLY A 14 -3.64 -12.76 -2.10
CA GLY A 14 -3.69 -12.63 -0.65
C GLY A 14 -3.67 -11.16 -0.20
N SER A 15 -2.79 -10.33 -0.77
CA SER A 15 -2.76 -8.89 -0.44
C SER A 15 -4.06 -8.18 -0.83
N PHE A 16 -4.61 -8.46 -2.03
CA PHE A 16 -5.93 -7.93 -2.41
C PHE A 16 -7.03 -8.38 -1.45
N ALA A 17 -7.08 -9.67 -1.10
CA ALA A 17 -8.08 -10.21 -0.18
C ALA A 17 -8.00 -9.54 1.20
N ILE A 18 -6.79 -9.28 1.71
CA ILE A 18 -6.58 -8.54 2.96
C ILE A 18 -7.14 -7.12 2.83
N TYR A 19 -6.81 -6.38 1.77
CA TYR A 19 -7.32 -5.02 1.57
C TYR A 19 -8.84 -4.97 1.48
N PHE A 20 -9.47 -5.89 0.74
CA PHE A 20 -10.93 -6.00 0.68
C PHE A 20 -11.54 -6.36 2.04
N GLY A 21 -10.91 -7.27 2.79
CA GLY A 21 -11.34 -7.62 4.14
C GLY A 21 -11.32 -6.42 5.10
N ILE A 22 -10.23 -5.63 5.07
CA ILE A 22 -10.10 -4.41 5.86
C ILE A 22 -11.15 -3.38 5.44
N ALA A 23 -11.32 -3.15 4.14
CA ALA A 23 -12.32 -2.19 3.63
C ALA A 23 -13.75 -2.59 4.01
N TRP A 24 -14.06 -3.89 4.01
CA TRP A 24 -15.37 -4.39 4.42
C TRP A 24 -15.61 -4.19 5.92
N TRP A 25 -14.59 -4.45 6.75
CA TRP A 25 -14.62 -4.32 8.21
C TRP A 25 -14.67 -2.87 8.69
N ALA A 26 -13.91 -1.97 8.05
CA ALA A 26 -13.76 -0.57 8.43
C ALA A 26 -14.73 0.38 7.71
N ARG A 27 -15.92 -0.11 7.34
CA ARG A 27 -16.88 0.67 6.55
C ARG A 27 -17.47 1.81 7.37
N ALA A 28 -17.35 3.03 6.84
CA ALA A 28 -17.95 4.22 7.46
C ALA A 28 -19.48 4.18 7.39
N SER A 29 -20.13 4.57 8.49
CA SER A 29 -21.59 4.69 8.60
C SER A 29 -22.08 6.13 8.44
N SER A 30 -21.16 7.10 8.45
CA SER A 30 -21.47 8.53 8.29
C SER A 30 -20.41 9.30 7.51
N THR A 31 -20.75 10.50 7.06
CA THR A 31 -19.85 11.40 6.32
C THR A 31 -18.65 11.83 7.16
N SER A 32 -18.83 12.08 8.46
CA SER A 32 -17.74 12.47 9.37
C SER A 32 -16.77 11.32 9.63
N GLU A 33 -17.26 10.08 9.72
CA GLU A 33 -16.40 8.88 9.78
C GLU A 33 -15.64 8.68 8.47
N PHE A 34 -16.29 8.90 7.33
CA PHE A 34 -15.65 8.74 6.02
C PHE A 34 -14.51 9.75 5.78
N TYR A 35 -14.72 11.03 6.13
CA TYR A 35 -13.73 12.08 5.86
C TYR A 35 -12.74 12.33 7.00
N ALA A 36 -13.14 12.16 8.25
CA ALA A 36 -12.32 12.51 9.41
C ALA A 36 -12.10 11.34 10.38
N ALA A 37 -12.58 10.13 10.05
CA ALA A 37 -12.46 8.94 10.91
C ALA A 37 -12.89 9.21 12.38
N GLY A 38 -13.90 10.07 12.56
CA GLY A 38 -14.38 10.47 13.88
C GLY A 38 -13.35 11.20 14.75
N ALA A 39 -12.29 11.78 14.15
CA ALA A 39 -11.16 12.40 14.85
C ALA A 39 -10.44 11.48 15.85
N SER A 40 -10.49 10.17 15.62
CA SER A 40 -9.97 9.15 16.54
C SER A 40 -8.58 8.61 16.19
N ILE A 41 -8.02 9.00 15.04
CA ILE A 41 -6.74 8.47 14.54
C ILE A 41 -5.56 9.12 15.26
N SER A 42 -4.66 8.31 15.82
CA SER A 42 -3.46 8.83 16.50
C SER A 42 -2.45 9.42 15.50
N PRO A 43 -1.57 10.34 15.95
CA PRO A 43 -0.54 10.93 15.07
C PRO A 43 0.37 9.90 14.38
N ILE A 44 0.72 8.80 15.06
CA ILE A 44 1.57 7.75 14.49
C ILE A 44 0.84 7.00 13.37
N GLN A 45 -0.43 6.63 13.60
CA GLN A 45 -1.25 5.97 12.57
C GLN A 45 -1.44 6.88 11.34
N ASN A 46 -1.70 8.17 11.57
CA ASN A 46 -1.83 9.14 10.49
C ASN A 46 -0.51 9.32 9.71
N GLY A 47 0.63 9.38 10.42
CA GLY A 47 1.95 9.46 9.78
C GLY A 47 2.27 8.22 8.93
N MET A 48 1.93 7.03 9.41
CA MET A 48 2.09 5.78 8.65
C MET A 48 1.21 5.76 7.39
N ALA A 49 -0.04 6.23 7.49
CA ALA A 49 -0.95 6.33 6.35
C ALA A 49 -0.40 7.28 5.27
N ILE A 50 0.03 8.48 5.67
CA ILE A 50 0.64 9.45 4.74
C ILE A 50 1.89 8.87 4.07
N GLY A 51 2.76 8.20 4.84
CA GLY A 51 3.95 7.57 4.29
C GLY A 51 3.63 6.47 3.26
N ALA A 52 2.58 5.69 3.51
CA ALA A 52 2.10 4.67 2.58
C ALA A 52 1.51 5.29 1.30
N ASP A 53 0.67 6.32 1.44
CA ASP A 53 0.02 7.00 0.30
C ASP A 53 1.03 7.74 -0.59
N TRP A 54 2.15 8.21 -0.02
CA TRP A 54 3.21 8.85 -0.78
C TRP A 54 3.97 7.87 -1.70
N MET A 55 3.97 6.58 -1.39
CA MET A 55 4.68 5.55 -2.15
C MET A 55 3.81 4.95 -3.24
N SER A 56 3.88 5.50 -4.46
CA SER A 56 3.23 4.88 -5.63
C SER A 56 4.07 3.73 -6.22
N ALA A 57 3.40 2.77 -6.86
CA ALA A 57 4.08 1.70 -7.60
C ALA A 57 4.95 2.25 -8.74
N ALA A 58 4.53 3.32 -9.41
CA ALA A 58 5.30 3.97 -10.45
C ALA A 58 6.60 4.57 -9.91
N SER A 59 6.54 5.21 -8.73
CA SER A 59 7.71 5.76 -8.04
C SER A 59 8.71 4.66 -7.69
N PHE A 60 8.22 3.53 -7.17
CA PHE A 60 9.06 2.38 -6.83
C PHE A 60 9.74 1.77 -8.07
N ILE A 61 8.96 1.48 -9.12
CA ILE A 61 9.49 0.90 -10.36
C ILE A 61 10.48 1.86 -11.04
N SER A 62 10.17 3.17 -11.05
CA SER A 62 11.04 4.18 -11.62
C SER A 62 12.37 4.25 -10.89
N MET A 63 12.36 4.25 -9.55
CA MET A 63 13.58 4.26 -8.75
C MET A 63 14.40 2.98 -8.93
N ALA A 64 13.76 1.81 -8.93
CA ALA A 64 14.43 0.54 -9.19
C ALA A 64 15.06 0.52 -10.60
N GLY A 65 14.36 1.03 -11.60
CA GLY A 65 14.87 1.17 -12.97
C GLY A 65 16.07 2.12 -13.04
N LEU A 66 15.95 3.31 -12.45
CA LEU A 66 17.06 4.28 -12.40
C LEU A 66 18.30 3.67 -11.72
N ILE A 67 18.14 2.98 -10.60
CA ILE A 67 19.26 2.32 -9.91
C ILE A 67 19.87 1.20 -10.76
N ALA A 68 19.03 0.39 -11.43
CA ALA A 68 19.51 -0.69 -12.29
C ALA A 68 20.36 -0.20 -13.47
N PHE A 69 20.06 0.99 -14.01
CA PHE A 69 20.75 1.54 -15.18
C PHE A 69 21.84 2.58 -14.85
N LEU A 70 21.68 3.36 -13.78
CA LEU A 70 22.55 4.49 -13.42
C LEU A 70 23.27 4.29 -12.08
N GLY A 71 23.06 3.15 -11.40
CA GLY A 71 23.59 2.91 -10.06
C GLY A 71 22.91 3.75 -8.97
N TYR A 72 23.31 3.54 -7.72
CA TYR A 72 22.71 4.20 -6.55
C TYR A 72 22.84 5.73 -6.57
N GLY A 73 23.89 6.27 -7.19
CA GLY A 73 24.15 7.72 -7.30
C GLY A 73 23.41 8.43 -8.43
N GLY A 74 22.78 7.69 -9.35
CA GLY A 74 22.09 8.26 -10.51
C GLY A 74 23.00 9.01 -11.48
N SER A 75 24.30 8.68 -11.52
CA SER A 75 25.33 9.35 -12.32
C SER A 75 26.30 8.37 -12.96
#